data_AF-A0A5B7IST7-F1
#
_entry.id   AF-A0A5B7IST7-F1
#
_cell.length_a   1.000
_cell.length_b   1.000
_cell.length_c   1.000
_cell.angle_alpha   90.00
_cell.angle_beta   90.00
_cell.angle_gamma   90.00
#
_symmetry.space_group_name_H-M   'P 1'
#
loop_
_entity.id
_entity.type
_entity.pdbx_description
1 polymer ?
#
loop_
_entity_poly.entity_id
_entity_poly.type
_entity_poly.pdbx_seq_one_letter_code
_entity_poly.pdbx_strand_id
1 'polypeptide(L)' 'MPIGTLPEGTIVCNLEEKTGDRGRIARGSGNYAQVIAHNPETKKTRVKLPSGAKKVLPSANRAMIGGYCGVCV' A
#
# COMPACT_ATOMS: atom_id res chain seq x y z
N MET A 1 -8.58 -3.02 2.81
CA MET A 1 -8.77 -1.90 3.77
C MET A 1 -8.36 -0.59 3.09
N PRO A 2 -8.91 0.56 3.50
CA PRO A 2 -8.37 1.86 3.05
C PRO A 2 -6.96 2.05 3.62
N ILE A 3 -6.06 2.67 2.86
CA ILE A 3 -4.68 2.87 3.34
C ILE A 3 -4.64 3.81 4.54
N GLY A 4 -5.53 4.80 4.61
CA GLY A 4 -5.52 5.82 5.67
C GLY A 4 -5.85 5.31 7.08
N THR A 5 -6.34 4.09 7.24
CA THR A 5 -6.60 3.47 8.56
C THR A 5 -5.49 2.51 8.99
N LEU A 6 -4.46 2.33 8.15
CA LEU A 6 -3.36 1.43 8.45
C LEU A 6 -2.33 2.11 9.36
N PRO A 7 -1.65 1.35 10.22
CA PRO A 7 -0.48 1.87 10.91
C PRO A 7 0.69 2.05 9.95
N GLU A 8 1.50 3.09 10.20
CA GLU A 8 2.75 3.33 9.46
C GLU A 8 3.71 2.16 9.65
N GLY A 9 4.49 1.83 8.62
CA GLY A 9 5.38 0.67 8.59
C GLY A 9 4.71 -0.64 8.15
N THR A 10 3.38 -0.67 8.01
CA THR A 10 2.65 -1.86 7.55
C THR A 10 3.06 -2.23 6.13
N ILE A 11 3.29 -3.53 5.92
CA ILE A 11 3.48 -4.07 4.59
C ILE A 11 2.14 -4.45 3.97
N VAL A 12 1.92 -3.93 2.78
CA VAL A 12 0.69 -4.07 2.02
C VAL A 12 0.98 -4.61 0.62
N CYS A 13 0.02 -5.37 0.11
CA CYS A 13 0.00 -5.94 -1.23
C CYS A 13 -1.29 -5.54 -1.95
N ASN A 14 -1.31 -5.77 -3.27
CA ASN A 14 -2.46 -5.44 -4.13
C ASN A 14 -2.94 -3.98 -3.97
N LEU A 15 -2.00 -3.04 -4.09
CA LEU A 15 -2.23 -1.63 -3.80
C LEU A 15 -2.71 -0.88 -5.04
N GLU A 16 -3.73 -0.04 -4.86
CA GLU A 16 -4.27 0.78 -5.94
C GLU A 16 -3.38 2.00 -6.22
N GLU A 17 -3.08 2.29 -7.49
CA GLU A 17 -2.42 3.54 -7.88
C GLU A 17 -3.42 4.69 -8.00
N LYS A 18 -4.63 4.40 -8.48
CA LYS A 18 -5.77 5.31 -8.52
C LYS A 18 -6.99 4.61 -7.92
N THR A 19 -7.88 5.36 -7.29
CA THR A 19 -9.12 4.83 -6.72
C THR A 19 -9.91 4.13 -7.82
N GLY A 20 -10.10 2.81 -7.73
CA GLY A 20 -10.86 2.04 -8.72
C GLY A 20 -10.04 1.38 -9.84
N ASP A 21 -8.70 1.47 -9.82
CA ASP A 21 -7.82 0.82 -10.83
C ASP A 21 -7.67 -0.71 -10.59
N ARG A 22 -8.44 -1.29 -9.66
CA ARG A 22 -8.45 -2.71 -9.31
C ARG A 22 -7.08 -3.27 -8.87
N GLY A 23 -6.20 -2.43 -8.30
CA GLY A 23 -4.93 -2.84 -7.67
C GLY A 23 -3.78 -3.10 -8.64
N ARG A 24 -3.04 -2.06 -9.06
CA ARG A 24 -1.95 -2.21 -10.07
C ARG A 24 -0.59 -2.54 -9.46
N ILE A 25 -0.36 -2.16 -8.20
CA ILE A 25 0.94 -2.25 -7.53
C ILE A 25 0.97 -3.50 -6.66
N ALA A 26 2.12 -4.19 -6.62
CA ALA A 26 2.34 -5.34 -5.74
C ALA A 26 1.33 -6.49 -5.94
N ARG A 27 1.07 -6.84 -7.21
CA ARG A 27 0.24 -8.00 -7.62
C ARG A 27 1.01 -9.33 -7.71
N GLY A 28 2.33 -9.28 -7.94
CA GLY A 28 3.17 -10.47 -8.09
C GLY A 28 3.69 -10.97 -6.73
N SER A 29 3.87 -12.29 -6.61
CA SER A 29 4.51 -12.91 -5.44
C SER A 29 5.89 -12.28 -5.18
N GLY A 30 6.15 -11.85 -3.94
CA GLY A 30 7.38 -11.17 -3.54
C GLY A 30 7.41 -9.65 -3.77
N ASN A 31 6.42 -9.07 -4.47
CA ASN A 31 6.28 -7.63 -4.56
C ASN A 31 5.44 -7.11 -3.41
N TYR A 32 6.02 -6.21 -2.61
CA TYR A 32 5.36 -5.58 -1.49
C TYR A 32 5.49 -4.07 -1.58
N ALA A 33 4.50 -3.36 -1.03
CA ALA A 33 4.59 -1.94 -0.78
C ALA A 33 4.59 -1.72 0.73
N GLN A 34 5.39 -0.76 1.18
CA GLN A 34 5.42 -0.38 2.60
C GLN A 34 4.77 0.97 2.77
N VAL A 35 3.91 1.10 3.76
CA VAL A 35 3.37 2.40 4.12
C VAL A 35 4.42 3.16 4.93
N ILE A 36 4.85 4.31 4.44
CA ILE A 36 5.88 5.12 5.10
C ILE A 36 5.21 6.06 6.10
N ALA A 37 4.26 6.85 5.61
CA ALA A 37 3.62 7.89 6.40
C ALA A 37 2.22 8.21 5.89
N HIS A 38 1.34 8.61 6.81
CA HIS A 38 0.00 9.09 6.50
C HIS A 38 -0.11 10.59 6.80
N ASN A 39 -0.60 11.36 5.83
CA ASN A 39 -1.00 12.75 6.04
C ASN A 39 -2.53 12.83 6.13
N PRO A 40 -3.10 12.94 7.35
CA PRO A 40 -4.56 13.06 7.53
C PRO A 40 -5.11 14.39 6.98
N GLU A 41 -4.34 15.48 7.02
CA GLU A 41 -4.76 16.81 6.53
C GLU A 41 -5.03 16.82 5.02
N THR A 42 -4.16 16.19 4.23
CA THR A 42 -4.29 16.14 2.77
C THR A 42 -4.95 14.85 2.28
N LYS A 43 -5.35 13.95 3.20
CA LYS A 43 -5.89 12.62 2.92
C LYS A 43 -5.02 11.84 1.93
N LYS A 44 -3.71 11.94 2.10
CA LYS A 44 -2.71 11.28 1.25
C LYS A 44 -1.82 10.39 2.10
N THR A 45 -1.45 9.25 1.53
CA THR A 45 -0.57 8.26 2.12
C THR A 45 0.66 8.12 1.24
N ARG A 46 1.84 8.14 1.86
CA ARG A 46 3.11 7.88 1.19
C ARG A 46 3.43 6.40 1.31
N VAL A 47 3.57 5.75 0.16
CA VAL A 47 3.96 4.35 0.09
C VAL A 47 5.32 4.22 -0.60
N LYS A 48 6.11 3.28 -0.14
CA LYS A 48 7.31 2.80 -0.83
C LYS A 48 6.88 1.68 -1.77
N LEU A 49 7.21 1.84 -3.05
CA LEU A 49 7.03 0.82 -4.08
C LEU A 49 8.10 -0.28 -3.93
N PRO A 50 7.83 -1.50 -4.43
CA PRO A 50 8.84 -2.57 -4.48
C PRO A 50 10.07 -2.19 -5.31
N SER A 51 9.92 -1.22 -6.24
CA SER A 51 11.03 -0.64 -7.01
C SER A 51 11.91 0.34 -6.22
N GLY A 52 11.63 0.58 -4.93
CA GLY A 52 12.32 1.55 -4.09
C GLY A 52 11.83 3.00 -4.26
N ALA A 53 11.00 3.27 -5.26
CA ALA A 53 10.41 4.58 -5.49
C ALA A 53 9.35 4.93 -4.44
N LYS A 54 9.29 6.20 -4.04
CA LYS A 54 8.27 6.72 -3.11
C LYS A 54 7.11 7.28 -3.94
N LYS A 55 5.89 6.82 -3.68
CA LYS A 55 4.69 7.32 -4.36
C LYS A 55 3.67 7.83 -3.34
N VAL A 56 3.01 8.92 -3.70
CA VAL A 56 1.95 9.53 -2.89
C VAL A 56 0.62 9.10 -3.48
N LEU A 57 -0.24 8.50 -2.67
CA LEU A 57 -1.53 7.96 -3.06
C LEU A 57 -2.64 8.51 -2.17
N PRO A 58 -3.86 8.67 -2.66
CA PRO A 58 -4.96 9.11 -1.82
C PRO A 58 -5.33 8.03 -0.78
N SER A 59 -5.71 8.45 0.42
CA SER A 59 -6.13 7.55 1.51
C SER A 59 -7.42 6.77 1.19
N ALA A 60 -8.14 7.18 0.13
CA ALA A 60 -9.30 6.47 -0.42
C ALA A 60 -8.92 5.17 -1.16
N ASN A 61 -7.66 5.02 -1.57
CA ASN A 61 -7.20 3.80 -2.22
C ASN A 61 -7.26 2.62 -1.26
N ARG A 62 -7.55 1.45 -1.80
CA ARG A 62 -7.57 0.21 -1.05
C ARG A 62 -6.22 -0.47 -1.17
N ALA A 63 -5.80 -1.02 -0.05
CA ALA A 63 -4.64 -1.89 0.05
C ALA A 63 -5.05 -3.13 0.85
N MET A 64 -4.45 -4.26 0.50
CA MET A 64 -4.57 -5.48 1.29
C MET A 64 -3.41 -5.51 2.29
N ILE A 65 -3.73 -5.63 3.56
CA ILE A 65 -2.73 -5.96 4.59
C ILE A 65 -2.44 -7.46 4.43
N GLY A 66 -1.17 -7.83 4.36
CA GLY A 66 -0.80 -9.25 4.21
C GLY A 66 0.41 -9.52 3.33
N GLY A 67 1.33 -8.55 3.17
CA GLY A 67 2.50 -8.73 2.31
C GLY A 67 3.63 -9.57 2.92
N TYR A 68 3.50 -10.02 4.17
CA TYR A 68 4.46 -10.91 4.82
C TYR A 68 3.71 -11.90 5.70
N CYS A 69 3.08 -12.89 5.08
CA CYS A 69 3.12 -14.19 5.73
C CYS A 69 4.50 -14.76 5.42
N GLY A 70 5.34 -14.86 6.45
CA GLY A 70 6.59 -15.64 6.36
C GLY A 70 6.36 -17.12 6.09
N VAL A 71 5.11 -17.56 5.88
CA VAL A 71 4.70 -18.88 5.43
C VAL A 71 3.43 -18.75 4.57
N CYS A 72 3.50 -19.06 3.28
CA CYS A 72 2.32 -19.68 2.66
C CYS A 72 2.20 -21.07 3.30
N VAL A 73 1.23 -21.26 4.18
CA VAL A 73 0.61 -22.56 4.45
C VAL A 73 -0.90 -22.41 4.30
#